data_AF-A0A6V7XVI5-F1
#
_entry.id   AF-A0A6V7XVI5-F1
#
_cell.length_a   1.000
_cell.length_b   1.000
_cell.length_c   1.000
_cell.angle_alpha   90.00
_cell.angle_beta   90.00
_cell.angle_gamma   90.00
#
_symmetry.space_group_name_H-M   'P 1'
#
loop_
_entity.id
_entity.type
_entity.pdbx_description
1 polymer ?
#
loop_
_entity_poly.entity_id
_entity_poly.type
_entity_poly.pdbx_seq_one_letter_code
_entity_poly.pdbx_strand_id
1 'polypeptide(L)'
;MLNISLEIDDNLSSWWKTENMFFSTKDSVRLVYGLVDTCVLFFGISLNSLLFFLIKTKTVAIMLPYKKLLLMSCLMDWIVGFWTFIVQPIPCGDHGYRTVLMNGFFRKSTQPIRYAAYLIWIQMMHFFLVTTMSQYVYRFCILCRNGKF
;
A
#
# COMPACT_ATOMS: atom_id res chain seq x y z
N MET A 1 -12.99 -31.03 26.16
CA MET A 1 -12.64 -29.60 26.01
C MET A 1 -11.13 -29.34 26.01
N LEU A 2 -10.28 -30.16 26.64
CA LEU A 2 -8.81 -29.97 26.63
C LEU A 2 -8.11 -30.29 25.29
N ASN A 3 -8.60 -31.27 24.52
CA ASN A 3 -7.92 -31.70 23.28
C ASN A 3 -7.90 -30.64 22.17
N ILE A 4 -8.95 -29.83 22.05
CA ILE A 4 -9.04 -28.81 20.99
C ILE A 4 -8.02 -27.69 21.23
N SER A 5 -7.72 -27.36 22.49
CA SER A 5 -6.76 -26.30 22.82
C SER A 5 -5.30 -26.72 22.53
N LEU A 6 -4.96 -27.99 22.78
CA LEU A 6 -3.64 -28.55 22.48
C LEU A 6 -3.40 -28.69 20.98
N GLU A 7 -4.42 -29.11 20.22
CA GLU A 7 -4.33 -29.25 18.76
C GLU A 7 -4.19 -27.90 18.04
N ILE A 8 -4.76 -26.83 18.61
CA ILE A 8 -4.58 -25.46 18.12
C ILE A 8 -3.17 -24.95 18.43
N ASP A 9 -2.65 -25.18 19.63
CA ASP A 9 -1.29 -24.75 20.00
C ASP A 9 -0.20 -25.47 19.19
N ASP A 10 -0.35 -26.77 18.93
CA ASP A 10 0.59 -27.54 18.12
C ASP A 10 0.59 -27.10 16.65
N ASN A 11 -0.61 -26.82 16.09
CA ASN A 11 -0.73 -26.26 14.74
C ASN A 11 -0.20 -24.82 14.66
N LEU A 12 -0.43 -23.99 15.67
CA LEU A 12 0.11 -22.63 15.71
C LEU A 12 1.64 -22.67 15.79
N SER A 13 2.22 -23.56 16.60
CA SER A 13 3.67 -23.73 16.71
C SER A 13 4.31 -24.26 15.42
N SER A 14 3.64 -25.16 14.68
CA SER A 14 4.13 -25.69 13.42
C SER A 14 4.10 -24.64 12.30
N TRP A 15 3.05 -23.82 12.24
CA TRP A 15 2.95 -22.65 11.36
C TRP A 15 4.02 -21.60 11.69
N TRP A 16 4.29 -21.34 12.97
CA TRP A 16 5.39 -20.47 13.41
C TRP A 16 6.77 -21.00 13.02
N LYS A 17 6.99 -22.30 13.14
CA LYS A 17 8.23 -22.96 12.70
C LYS A 17 8.39 -22.86 11.19
N THR A 18 7.30 -23.00 10.45
CA THR A 18 7.27 -22.91 8.99
C THR A 18 7.45 -21.47 8.51
N GLU A 19 6.82 -20.48 9.16
CA GLU A 19 7.12 -19.06 8.95
C GLU A 19 8.60 -18.83 9.24
N ASN A 20 9.12 -19.15 10.43
CA ASN A 20 10.51 -18.85 10.77
C ASN A 20 11.53 -19.55 9.86
N MET A 21 11.26 -20.77 9.39
CA MET A 21 12.15 -21.53 8.51
C MET A 21 12.06 -21.03 7.05
N PHE A 22 10.87 -20.68 6.55
CA PHE A 22 10.69 -19.99 5.25
C PHE A 22 11.28 -18.57 5.30
N PHE A 23 11.25 -17.95 6.49
CA PHE A 23 11.81 -16.65 6.73
C PHE A 23 13.35 -16.70 6.76
N SER A 24 13.97 -17.75 7.28
CA SER A 24 15.44 -17.85 7.36
C SER A 24 16.11 -18.20 6.02
N THR A 25 15.38 -18.80 5.08
CA THR A 25 15.95 -19.31 3.81
C THR A 25 15.87 -18.31 2.64
N LYS A 26 15.19 -17.16 2.80
CA LYS A 26 14.92 -16.20 1.71
C LYS A 26 15.41 -14.77 1.99
N ASP A 27 16.50 -14.61 2.73
CA ASP A 27 17.04 -13.28 3.04
C ASP A 27 17.49 -12.49 1.80
N SER A 28 17.99 -13.16 0.75
CA SER A 28 18.30 -12.50 -0.52
C SER A 28 17.06 -11.91 -1.20
N VAL A 29 15.93 -12.63 -1.17
CA VAL A 29 14.66 -12.15 -1.75
C VAL A 29 14.20 -10.91 -1.01
N ARG A 30 14.26 -10.92 0.33
CA ARG A 30 13.91 -9.74 1.14
C ARG A 30 14.77 -8.53 0.85
N LEU A 31 16.07 -8.74 0.70
CA LEU A 31 17.00 -7.67 0.40
C LEU A 31 16.63 -7.02 -0.94
N VAL A 32 16.30 -7.82 -1.95
CA VAL A 32 15.82 -7.33 -3.25
C VAL A 32 14.51 -6.55 -3.09
N TYR A 33 13.52 -7.09 -2.38
CA TYR A 33 12.26 -6.37 -2.13
C TYR A 33 12.49 -5.05 -1.40
N GLY A 34 13.33 -5.04 -0.35
CA GLY A 34 13.66 -3.82 0.39
C GLY A 34 14.38 -2.77 -0.45
N LEU A 35 15.32 -3.18 -1.31
CA LEU A 35 16.01 -2.27 -2.22
C LEU A 35 15.05 -1.69 -3.26
N VAL A 36 14.25 -2.55 -3.91
CA VAL A 36 13.28 -2.12 -4.92
C VAL A 36 12.27 -1.16 -4.30
N ASP A 37 11.73 -1.48 -3.13
CA ASP A 37 10.76 -0.65 -2.42
C ASP A 37 11.35 0.70 -2.00
N THR A 38 12.61 0.73 -1.55
CA THR A 38 13.33 1.98 -1.26
C THR A 38 13.49 2.85 -2.51
N CYS A 39 13.88 2.25 -3.64
CA CYS A 39 13.99 2.97 -4.91
C CYS A 39 12.64 3.52 -5.37
N VAL A 40 11.58 2.70 -5.31
CA VAL A 40 10.22 3.09 -5.67
C VAL A 40 9.73 4.24 -4.78
N LEU A 41 9.97 4.18 -3.47
CA LEU A 41 9.62 5.26 -2.55
C LEU A 41 10.33 6.56 -2.92
N PHE A 42 11.64 6.50 -3.18
CA PHE A 42 12.43 7.69 -3.53
C PHE A 42 11.93 8.34 -4.82
N PHE A 43 11.74 7.56 -5.89
CA PHE A 43 11.19 8.06 -7.15
C PHE A 43 9.75 8.56 -6.98
N GLY A 44 8.93 7.82 -6.24
CA GLY A 44 7.54 8.17 -5.97
C GLY A 44 7.40 9.50 -5.23
N ILE A 45 8.19 9.73 -4.18
CA ILE A 45 8.20 11.00 -3.45
C ILE A 45 8.70 12.14 -4.35
N SER A 46 9.79 11.91 -5.09
CA SER A 46 10.39 12.93 -5.97
C SER A 46 9.42 13.38 -7.05
N LEU A 47 8.81 12.44 -7.77
CA LEU A 47 7.86 12.73 -8.84
C LEU A 47 6.58 13.38 -8.31
N ASN A 48 6.04 12.90 -7.17
CA ASN A 48 4.86 13.52 -6.56
C ASN A 48 5.16 14.93 -6.01
N SER A 49 6.37 15.18 -5.52
CA SER A 49 6.80 16.51 -5.09
C SER A 49 6.91 17.47 -6.27
N LEU A 50 7.49 17.01 -7.39
CA LEU A 50 7.54 17.77 -8.64
C LEU A 50 6.12 18.08 -9.14
N LEU A 51 5.22 17.09 -9.13
CA LEU A 51 3.83 17.26 -9.55
C LEU A 51 3.11 18.29 -8.66
N PHE A 52 3.27 18.20 -7.33
CA PHE A 52 2.72 19.17 -6.39
C PHE A 52 3.21 20.59 -6.68
N PHE A 53 4.50 20.76 -6.96
CA PHE A 53 5.08 22.05 -7.34
C PHE A 53 4.50 22.58 -8.66
N LEU A 54 4.37 21.74 -9.68
CA LEU A 54 3.78 22.11 -10.97
C LEU A 54 2.31 22.50 -10.84
N ILE A 55 1.52 21.76 -10.06
CA ILE A 55 0.11 22.09 -9.79
C ILE A 55 0.02 23.46 -9.10
N LYS A 56 0.91 23.77 -8.15
CA LYS A 56 0.89 25.07 -7.50
C LYS A 56 1.21 26.22 -8.45
N THR A 57 2.22 26.06 -9.30
CA THR A 57 2.79 27.12 -10.15
C THR A 57 2.10 27.33 -11.49
N LYS A 58 1.53 26.28 -12.10
CA LYS A 58 0.99 26.32 -13.47
C LYS A 58 -0.54 26.25 -13.57
N THR A 59 -1.28 26.11 -12.48
CA THR A 59 -2.74 25.94 -12.55
C THR A 59 -3.49 27.27 -12.74
N VAL A 60 -4.27 27.33 -13.82
CA VAL A 60 -5.14 28.47 -14.19
C VAL A 60 -6.33 28.59 -13.24
N ALA A 61 -6.80 29.81 -12.95
CA ALA A 61 -7.85 30.10 -11.98
C ALA A 61 -9.19 29.36 -12.23
N ILE A 62 -9.54 29.08 -13.49
CA ILE A 62 -10.75 28.33 -13.87
C ILE A 62 -10.75 26.88 -13.38
N MET A 63 -9.57 26.31 -13.10
CA MET A 63 -9.41 24.92 -12.63
C MET A 63 -9.22 24.83 -11.10
N LEU A 64 -9.65 25.83 -10.32
CA LEU A 64 -9.46 25.86 -8.87
C LEU A 64 -9.99 24.62 -8.10
N PRO A 65 -11.22 24.11 -8.33
CA PRO A 65 -11.70 22.89 -7.68
C PRO A 65 -10.87 21.67 -8.07
N TYR A 66 -10.49 21.58 -9.35
CA TYR A 66 -9.63 20.53 -9.87
C TYR A 66 -8.21 20.55 -9.28
N LYS A 67 -7.66 21.75 -9.05
CA LYS A 67 -6.38 21.98 -8.36
C LYS A 67 -6.37 21.34 -6.98
N LYS A 68 -7.43 21.56 -6.20
CA LYS A 68 -7.56 20.98 -4.85
C LYS A 68 -7.60 19.46 -4.90
N LEU A 69 -8.35 18.89 -5.85
CA LEU A 69 -8.47 17.45 -6.03
C LEU A 69 -7.13 16.79 -6.40
N LEU A 70 -6.36 17.43 -7.29
CA LEU A 70 -5.02 16.98 -7.69
C LEU A 70 -4.03 17.07 -6.52
N LEU A 71 -4.05 18.16 -5.75
CA LEU A 71 -3.19 18.32 -4.57
C LEU A 71 -3.47 17.25 -3.51
N MET A 72 -4.75 16.95 -3.26
CA MET A 72 -5.14 15.89 -2.31
C MET A 72 -4.68 14.51 -2.78
N SER A 73 -4.67 14.24 -4.09
CA SER A 73 -4.13 13.00 -4.62
C SER A 73 -2.63 12.88 -4.39
N CYS A 74 -1.85 13.93 -4.67
CA CYS A 74 -0.42 13.91 -4.41
C CYS A 74 -0.10 13.68 -2.93
N LEU A 75 -0.92 14.22 -2.01
CA LEU A 75 -0.78 13.95 -0.58
C LEU A 75 -1.12 12.49 -0.23
N MET A 76 -2.18 11.94 -0.82
CA MET A 76 -2.52 10.53 -0.67
C MET A 76 -1.41 9.62 -1.22
N ASP A 77 -0.80 9.96 -2.35
CA ASP A 77 0.31 9.22 -2.94
C ASP A 77 1.51 9.16 -1.99
N TRP A 78 1.81 10.25 -1.27
CA TRP A 78 2.82 10.24 -0.23
C TRP A 78 2.44 9.32 0.94
N ILE A 79 1.23 9.45 1.48
CA ILE A 79 0.77 8.65 2.61
C ILE A 79 0.82 7.16 2.27
N VAL A 80 0.27 6.78 1.11
CA VAL A 80 0.23 5.39 0.63
C VAL A 80 1.64 4.89 0.35
N GLY A 81 2.51 5.71 -0.26
CA GLY A 81 3.91 5.37 -0.51
C GLY A 81 4.67 5.07 0.79
N PHE A 82 4.60 5.97 1.77
CA PHE A 82 5.24 5.76 3.08
C PHE A 82 4.66 4.56 3.82
N TRP A 83 3.34 4.39 3.81
CA TRP A 83 2.72 3.27 4.50
C TRP A 83 3.05 1.92 3.84
N THR A 84 3.10 1.88 2.51
CA THR A 84 3.54 0.69 1.76
C THR A 84 4.99 0.34 2.08
N PHE A 85 5.87 1.34 2.21
CA PHE A 85 7.25 1.13 2.66
C PHE A 85 7.36 0.63 4.11
N ILE A 86 6.47 1.09 5.00
CA ILE A 86 6.45 0.62 6.40
C ILE A 86 5.96 -0.82 6.50
N VAL A 87 4.99 -1.22 5.68
CA VAL A 87 4.37 -2.56 5.73
C VAL A 87 5.15 -3.58 4.92
N GLN A 88 5.67 -3.20 3.74
CA GLN A 88 6.31 -4.05 2.73
C GLN A 88 5.60 -5.39 2.54
N PRO A 89 4.38 -5.38 1.97
CA PRO A 89 3.62 -6.60 1.75
C PRO A 89 4.27 -7.45 0.65
N ILE A 90 4.65 -8.68 0.97
CA ILE A 90 5.16 -9.66 0.01
C ILE A 90 4.05 -10.69 -0.25
N PRO A 91 3.33 -10.61 -1.38
CA PRO A 91 2.38 -11.64 -1.74
C PRO A 91 3.11 -12.94 -2.05
N CYS A 92 2.76 -13.98 -1.31
CA CYS A 92 3.27 -15.33 -1.49
C CYS A 92 2.12 -16.21 -1.99
N GLY A 93 2.34 -16.87 -3.12
CA GLY A 93 1.42 -17.88 -3.63
C GLY A 93 2.10 -19.23 -3.59
N ASP A 94 1.48 -20.21 -2.94
CA ASP A 94 1.93 -21.60 -2.99
C ASP A 94 0.74 -22.55 -3.09
N HIS A 95 0.78 -23.48 -4.04
CA HIS A 95 -0.23 -24.51 -4.29
C HIS A 95 -1.71 -24.06 -4.17
N GLY A 96 -2.05 -22.87 -4.69
CA GLY A 96 -3.42 -22.32 -4.67
C GLY A 96 -3.77 -21.48 -3.44
N TYR A 97 -2.94 -21.52 -2.40
CA TYR A 97 -3.04 -20.62 -1.24
C TYR A 97 -2.26 -19.33 -1.51
N ARG A 98 -2.90 -18.18 -1.24
CA ARG A 98 -2.28 -16.86 -1.29
C ARG A 98 -2.19 -16.29 0.12
N THR A 99 -0.98 -16.02 0.58
CA THR A 99 -0.71 -15.34 1.85
C THR A 99 0.07 -14.06 1.57
N VAL A 100 0.00 -13.07 2.48
CA VAL A 100 0.79 -11.85 2.36
C VAL A 100 1.72 -11.77 3.57
N LEU A 101 3.01 -11.86 3.32
CA LEU A 101 4.06 -11.81 4.34
C LEU A 101 4.57 -10.38 4.54
N MET A 102 4.82 -10.01 5.80
CA MET A 102 5.12 -8.63 6.16
C MET A 102 6.63 -8.51 6.29
N ASN A 103 7.27 -7.76 5.39
CA ASN A 103 8.70 -7.59 5.43
C ASN A 103 9.14 -6.27 6.10
N GLY A 104 8.19 -5.38 6.37
CA GLY A 104 8.46 -4.05 6.88
C GLY A 104 8.66 -3.97 8.39
N PHE A 105 8.48 -2.78 8.94
CA PHE A 105 8.82 -2.43 10.32
C PHE A 105 8.15 -3.34 11.37
N PHE A 106 6.86 -3.65 11.19
CA PHE A 106 6.11 -4.46 12.15
C PHE A 106 6.35 -5.97 12.02
N ARG A 107 7.35 -6.41 11.25
CA ARG A 107 7.65 -7.84 11.08
C ARG A 107 7.86 -8.57 12.40
N LYS A 108 8.61 -7.95 13.32
CA LYS A 108 8.92 -8.52 14.65
C LYS A 108 7.81 -8.28 15.69
N SER A 109 6.73 -7.60 15.31
CA SER A 109 5.61 -7.32 16.21
C SER A 109 4.71 -8.54 16.38
N THR A 110 3.86 -8.49 17.40
CA THR A 110 2.87 -9.53 17.65
C THR A 110 1.87 -9.66 16.49
N GLN A 111 1.32 -10.86 16.31
CA GLN A 111 0.34 -11.16 15.25
C GLN A 111 -0.83 -10.16 15.14
N PRO A 112 -1.47 -9.68 16.23
CA PRO A 112 -2.54 -8.69 16.11
C PRO A 112 -2.06 -7.35 15.55
N ILE A 113 -0.84 -6.92 15.87
CA ILE A 113 -0.26 -5.66 15.35
C ILE A 113 0.04 -5.80 13.85
N ARG A 114 0.62 -6.93 13.43
CA ARG A 114 0.84 -7.25 12.01
C ARG A 114 -0.47 -7.21 11.23
N TYR A 115 -1.50 -7.87 11.74
CA TYR A 115 -2.83 -7.90 11.13
C TYR A 115 -3.47 -6.52 11.04
N ALA A 116 -3.41 -5.71 12.11
CA ALA A 116 -3.94 -4.35 12.12
C ALA A 116 -3.21 -3.45 11.10
N ALA A 117 -1.88 -3.51 11.03
CA ALA A 117 -1.09 -2.74 10.06
C ALA A 117 -1.46 -3.09 8.61
N TYR A 118 -1.73 -4.37 8.35
CA TYR A 118 -2.22 -4.82 7.06
C TYR A 118 -3.62 -4.32 6.72
N LEU A 119 -4.56 -4.37 7.67
CA LEU A 119 -5.91 -3.85 7.45
C LEU A 119 -5.87 -2.36 7.12
N ILE A 120 -5.05 -1.59 7.85
CA ILE A 120 -4.85 -0.17 7.58
C ILE A 120 -4.28 0.02 6.16
N TRP A 121 -3.30 -0.78 5.75
CA TRP A 121 -2.72 -0.69 4.40
C TRP A 121 -3.72 -1.01 3.29
N ILE A 122 -4.51 -2.08 3.43
CA ILE A 122 -5.57 -2.43 2.48
C ILE A 122 -6.62 -1.31 2.39
N GLN A 123 -6.98 -0.72 3.53
CA GLN A 123 -7.94 0.37 3.57
C GLN A 123 -7.39 1.62 2.87
N MET A 124 -6.11 1.96 3.05
CA MET A 124 -5.45 3.05 2.33
C MET A 124 -5.43 2.81 0.82
N MET A 125 -5.16 1.59 0.37
CA MET A 125 -5.22 1.23 -1.06
C MET A 125 -6.63 1.38 -1.64
N HIS A 126 -7.67 1.05 -0.87
CA HIS A 126 -9.05 1.30 -1.28
C HIS A 126 -9.35 2.80 -1.40
N PHE A 127 -8.96 3.61 -0.42
CA PHE A 127 -9.14 5.06 -0.50
C PHE A 127 -8.40 5.68 -1.69
N PHE A 128 -7.21 5.17 -2.01
CA PHE A 128 -6.47 5.57 -3.20
C PHE A 128 -7.23 5.26 -4.50
N LEU A 129 -7.79 4.05 -4.62
CA LEU A 129 -8.63 3.67 -5.76
C LEU A 129 -9.86 4.58 -5.89
N VAL A 130 -10.56 4.85 -4.79
CA VAL A 130 -11.74 5.75 -4.83
C VAL A 130 -11.34 7.16 -5.24
N THR A 131 -10.20 7.65 -4.76
CA THR A 131 -9.70 8.99 -5.09
C THR A 131 -9.39 9.09 -6.59
N THR A 132 -8.64 8.14 -7.15
CA THR A 132 -8.30 8.09 -8.58
C THR A 132 -9.55 7.99 -9.47
N MET A 133 -10.53 7.15 -9.10
CA MET A 133 -11.81 7.07 -9.79
C MET A 133 -12.60 8.37 -9.72
N SER A 134 -12.60 9.05 -8.57
CA SER A 134 -13.25 10.35 -8.41
C SER A 134 -12.63 11.41 -9.32
N GLN A 135 -11.30 11.39 -9.52
CA GLN A 135 -10.64 12.30 -10.48
C GLN A 135 -11.05 12.02 -11.92
N TYR A 136 -11.13 10.73 -12.28
CA TYR A 136 -11.57 10.32 -13.60
C TYR A 136 -12.99 10.79 -13.91
N VAL A 137 -13.93 10.53 -13.00
CA VAL A 137 -15.33 10.98 -13.12
C VAL A 137 -15.40 12.50 -13.20
N TYR A 138 -14.64 13.22 -12.38
CA TYR A 138 -14.62 14.68 -12.41
C TYR A 138 -14.15 15.23 -13.78
N ARG A 139 -13.07 14.65 -14.35
CA ARG A 139 -12.61 15.03 -15.70
C ARG A 139 -13.67 14.73 -16.76
N PHE A 140 -14.32 13.58 -16.69
CA PHE A 140 -15.39 13.20 -17.60
C PHE A 140 -16.55 14.20 -17.55
N CYS A 141 -17.02 14.56 -16.34
CA CYS A 141 -18.10 15.54 -16.17
C CYS A 141 -17.75 16.94 -16.71
N ILE A 142 -16.51 17.41 -16.51
CA ILE A 142 -16.05 18.69 -17.10
C ILE A 142 -16.07 18.61 -18.63
N LEU A 143 -15.58 17.51 -19.21
CA LEU A 143 -15.56 17.31 -20.66
C LEU A 143 -16.98 17.29 -21.23
N CYS A 144 -17.92 16.59 -20.59
CA CYS A 144 -19.33 16.57 -21.02
C CYS A 144 -20.02 17.92 -20.83
N ARG A 145 -19.65 18.71 -19.81
CA ARG A 145 -20.25 20.03 -19.55
C ARG A 145 -19.71 21.12 -20.48
N ASN A 146 -18.42 21.09 -20.81
CA ASN A 146 -17.79 22.01 -21.76
C ASN A 146 -17.94 21.56 -23.22
N GLY A 147 -18.27 20.28 -23.41
CA GLY A 147 -18.71 19.70 -24.66
C GLY A 147 -20.12 20.19 -25.00
N LYS A 148 -20.19 21.23 -25.81
CA LYS A 148 -21.17 21.27 -26.90
C LYS A 148 -21.05 19.94 -27.67
N PHE A 149 -21.88 18.97 -27.32
CA PHE A 149 -22.35 17.94 -28.23
C PHE A 149 -23.78 18.31 -28.60
#